data_AF-A0A5C6M7M1-F1
#
_entry.id   AF-A0A5C6M7M1-F1
#
_cell.length_a   1.000
_cell.length_b   1.000
_cell.length_c   1.000
_cell.angle_alpha   90.00
_cell.angle_beta   90.00
_cell.angle_gamma   90.00
#
_symmetry.space_group_name_H-M   'P 1'
#
loop_
_entity.id
_entity.type
_entity.pdbx_description
1 polymer ?
#
loop_
_entity_poly.entity_id
_entity_poly.type
_entity_poly.pdbx_seq_one_letter_code
_entity_poly.pdbx_strand_id
1 'polypeptide(L)'
;MIIIRILLAVLALLLLTIGYYLFSHRGKNFMIFKPETNPALSITLLIFGVIIGVEGLIGLISIIVFIPIFYGIFVALSCLTVGALTIVLSFFMH
;
A
#
# COMPACT_ATOMS: atom_id res chain seq x y z
N MET A 1 -11.65 20.53 -9.11
CA MET A 1 -11.19 19.25 -9.67
C MET A 1 -9.66 19.08 -9.67
N ILE A 2 -8.87 20.13 -9.96
CA ILE A 2 -7.39 20.05 -9.94
C ILE A 2 -6.83 19.58 -8.59
N ILE A 3 -7.33 20.13 -7.48
CA ILE A 3 -6.88 19.75 -6.12
C ILE A 3 -7.06 18.24 -5.87
N ILE A 4 -8.22 17.68 -6.22
CA ILE A 4 -8.50 16.24 -6.06
C ILE A 4 -7.50 15.40 -6.86
N ARG A 5 -7.13 15.83 -8.07
CA ARG A 5 -6.14 15.12 -8.89
C ARG A 5 -4.75 15.13 -8.26
N ILE A 6 -4.34 16.27 -7.70
CA ILE A 6 -3.05 16.39 -6.99
C ILE A 6 -3.05 15.45 -5.78
N LEU A 7 -4.13 15.44 -5.00
CA LEU A 7 -4.26 14.54 -3.84
C LEU A 7 -4.22 13.06 -4.25
N LEU A 8 -4.90 12.68 -5.34
CA LEU A 8 -4.85 11.32 -5.88
C LEU A 8 -3.46 10.94 -6.39
N ALA A 9 -2.75 11.88 -7.03
CA ALA A 9 -1.37 11.65 -7.45
C ALA A 9 -0.45 11.41 -6.27
N VAL A 10 -0.58 12.23 -5.22
CA VAL A 10 0.18 12.07 -3.97
C VAL A 10 -0.15 10.72 -3.32
N LEU A 11 -1.43 10.36 -3.22
CA LEU A 11 -1.86 9.07 -2.66
C LEU A 11 -1.28 7.90 -3.47
N ALA A 12 -1.38 7.92 -4.79
CA ALA A 12 -0.85 6.87 -5.65
C ALA A 12 0.68 6.71 -5.48
N LEU A 13 1.42 7.81 -5.41
CA LEU A 13 2.86 7.80 -5.17
C LEU A 13 3.21 7.27 -3.76
N LEU A 14 2.43 7.64 -2.74
CA LEU A 14 2.60 7.11 -1.39
C LEU A 14 2.37 5.59 -1.36
N LEU A 15 1.30 5.10 -1.98
CA LEU A 15 1.01 3.67 -2.07
C LEU A 15 2.14 2.94 -2.82
N LEU A 16 2.64 3.47 -3.93
CA LEU A 16 3.79 2.89 -4.63
C LEU A 16 5.02 2.81 -3.73
N THR A 17 5.31 3.88 -3.00
CA THR A 17 6.48 3.95 -2.12
C THR A 17 6.34 2.96 -0.96
N ILE A 18 5.15 2.87 -0.34
CA ILE A 18 4.85 1.92 0.74
C ILE A 18 4.92 0.48 0.21
N GLY A 19 4.28 0.18 -0.93
CA GLY A 19 4.30 -1.14 -1.54
C GLY A 19 5.72 -1.60 -1.86
N TYR A 20 6.52 -0.73 -2.48
CA TYR A 20 7.93 -0.97 -2.73
C TYR A 20 8.74 -1.17 -1.44
N TYR A 21 8.48 -0.34 -0.42
CA TYR A 21 9.15 -0.44 0.87
C TYR A 21 8.89 -1.80 1.54
N LEU A 22 7.63 -2.23 1.63
CA LEU A 22 7.26 -3.52 2.21
C LEU A 22 7.87 -4.68 1.40
N PHE A 23 7.78 -4.61 0.08
CA PHE A 23 8.34 -5.63 -0.79
C PHE A 23 9.87 -5.74 -0.66
N SER A 24 10.59 -4.61 -0.60
CA SER A 24 12.06 -4.59 -0.48
C SER A 24 12.54 -5.04 0.91
N HIS A 25 11.76 -4.81 1.96
CA HIS A 25 12.09 -5.21 3.33
C HIS A 25 11.49 -6.56 3.74
N ARG A 26 10.87 -7.31 2.83
CA ARG A 26 10.31 -8.64 3.11
C ARG A 26 11.30 -9.65 3.68
N GLY A 27 12.60 -9.45 3.49
CA GLY A 27 13.66 -10.34 3.99
C GLY A 27 14.76 -9.57 4.70
N LYS A 28 14.48 -8.34 5.15
CA LYS A 28 15.43 -7.51 5.90
C LYS A 28 14.75 -6.95 7.13
N ASN A 29 15.45 -6.92 8.26
CA ASN A 29 14.91 -6.29 9.46
C ASN A 29 14.68 -4.79 9.23
N PHE A 30 13.54 -4.28 9.70
CA PHE A 30 13.22 -2.86 9.65
C PHE A 30 12.39 -2.45 10.86
N MET A 31 12.68 -1.28 11.43
CA MET A 31 12.03 -0.79 12.65
C MET A 31 12.04 -1.87 13.75
N ILE A 32 10.86 -2.30 14.20
CA ILE A 32 10.64 -3.35 15.19
C ILE A 32 10.40 -4.73 14.56
N PHE A 33 10.22 -4.79 13.24
CA PHE A 33 9.83 -5.98 12.50
C PHE A 33 11.05 -6.78 12.04
N LYS A 34 11.05 -8.08 12.36
CA LYS A 34 12.13 -9.02 12.01
C LYS A 34 11.66 -10.14 11.07
N PRO A 35 11.37 -9.82 9.80
CA PRO A 35 10.87 -10.80 8.84
C PRO A 35 11.91 -11.88 8.48
N GLU A 36 13.19 -11.65 8.74
CA GLU A 36 14.25 -12.67 8.60
C GLU A 36 14.03 -13.87 9.52
N THR A 37 13.52 -13.62 10.72
CA THR A 37 13.28 -14.66 11.75
C THR A 37 11.85 -15.17 11.77
N ASN A 38 10.92 -14.46 11.12
CA ASN A 38 9.50 -14.81 11.10
C ASN A 38 9.00 -14.92 9.64
N PRO A 39 8.90 -16.16 9.09
CA PRO A 39 8.49 -16.36 7.70
C PRO A 39 7.05 -15.91 7.43
N ALA A 40 6.16 -15.93 8.44
CA ALA A 40 4.80 -15.43 8.27
C ALA A 40 4.80 -13.92 8.02
N LEU A 41 5.60 -13.16 8.78
CA LEU A 41 5.78 -11.73 8.57
C LEU A 41 6.41 -11.41 7.21
N SER A 42 7.41 -12.19 6.78
CA SER A 42 8.01 -12.06 5.44
C SER A 42 6.97 -12.21 4.32
N ILE A 43 6.12 -13.24 4.41
CA ILE A 43 5.03 -13.49 3.45
C ILE A 43 3.99 -12.36 3.50
N THR A 44 3.60 -11.90 4.69
CA THR A 44 2.70 -10.76 4.85
C THR A 44 3.23 -9.52 4.12
N LEU A 45 4.51 -9.17 4.32
CA LEU A 45 5.13 -8.02 3.67
C LEU A 45 5.21 -8.17 2.15
N LEU A 46 5.46 -9.39 1.66
CA LEU A 46 5.41 -9.69 0.23
C LEU A 46 4.00 -9.45 -0.33
N ILE A 47 2.97 -10.06 0.27
CA ILE A 47 1.59 -10.00 -0.21
C ILE A 47 1.08 -8.55 -0.20
N PHE A 48 1.20 -7.87 0.95
CA PHE A 48 0.74 -6.49 1.06
C PHE A 48 1.58 -5.52 0.24
N GLY A 49 2.90 -5.74 0.13
CA GLY A 49 3.77 -4.95 -0.72
C GLY A 49 3.34 -4.99 -2.19
N VAL A 50 3.00 -6.18 -2.70
CA VAL A 50 2.49 -6.36 -4.06
C VAL A 50 1.11 -5.74 -4.23
N ILE A 51 0.16 -6.02 -3.32
CA ILE A 51 -1.21 -5.48 -3.41
C ILE A 51 -1.19 -3.94 -3.41
N ILE A 52 -0.52 -3.33 -2.43
CA ILE A 52 -0.45 -1.87 -2.30
C ILE A 52 0.32 -1.24 -3.46
N GLY A 53 1.39 -1.91 -3.94
CA GLY A 53 2.12 -1.46 -5.12
C GLY A 53 1.25 -1.45 -6.38
N VAL A 54 0.47 -2.51 -6.60
CA VAL A 54 -0.47 -2.60 -7.73
C VAL A 54 -1.57 -1.54 -7.61
N GLU A 55 -2.12 -1.32 -6.41
CA GLU A 55 -3.08 -0.24 -6.16
C GLU A 55 -2.49 1.13 -6.51
N GLY A 56 -1.24 1.40 -6.12
CA GLY A 56 -0.55 2.64 -6.49
C GLY A 56 -0.43 2.83 -8.02
N LEU A 57 -0.14 1.76 -8.77
CA LEU A 57 -0.12 1.81 -10.24
C LEU A 57 -1.51 2.08 -10.82
N ILE A 58 -2.54 1.42 -10.30
CA ILE A 58 -3.94 1.66 -10.70
C ILE A 58 -4.33 3.11 -10.39
N GLY A 59 -3.89 3.64 -9.25
CA GLY A 59 -4.07 5.03 -8.85
C GLY A 59 -3.48 6.00 -9.86
N LEU A 60 -2.27 5.76 -10.35
CA LEU A 60 -1.66 6.61 -11.40
C LEU A 60 -2.47 6.57 -12.71
N ILE A 61 -2.92 5.39 -13.14
CA ILE A 61 -3.75 5.25 -14.34
C ILE A 61 -5.09 5.98 -14.18
N SER A 62 -5.67 5.91 -12.98
CA SER A 62 -6.97 6.52 -12.67
C SER A 62 -7.01 8.02 -12.93
N ILE A 63 -5.88 8.71 -12.68
CA ILE A 63 -5.76 10.17 -12.85
C ILE A 63 -6.00 10.58 -14.30
N ILE A 64 -5.72 9.71 -15.27
CA ILE A 64 -5.87 9.96 -16.71
C ILE A 64 -7.29 9.67 -17.19
N VAL A 65 -8.00 8.71 -16.58
CA VAL A 65 -9.29 8.20 -17.06
C VAL A 65 -10.47 9.14 -16.75
N PHE A 66 -10.30 10.10 -15.84
CA PHE A 66 -11.25 11.19 -15.56
C PHE A 66 -12.69 10.79 -15.17
N ILE A 67 -12.89 9.62 -14.56
CA ILE A 67 -14.21 9.16 -14.08
C ILE A 67 -14.31 9.32 -12.55
N PRO A 68 -15.19 10.21 -12.03
CA PRO A 68 -15.27 10.50 -10.59
C PRO A 68 -15.61 9.31 -9.70
N ILE A 69 -16.47 8.40 -10.18
CA ILE A 69 -16.86 7.17 -9.46
C ILE A 69 -15.64 6.29 -9.21
N PHE A 70 -14.72 6.23 -10.17
CA PHE A 70 -13.51 5.43 -10.06
C PHE A 70 -12.61 5.92 -8.93
N TYR A 71 -12.52 7.24 -8.71
CA TYR A 71 -11.75 7.81 -7.61
C TYR A 71 -12.29 7.40 -6.24
N GLY A 72 -13.61 7.40 -6.08
CA GLY A 72 -14.25 6.99 -4.83
C GLY A 72 -13.96 5.53 -4.50
N ILE A 73 -14.07 4.65 -5.50
CA ILE A 73 -13.75 3.21 -5.35
C ILE A 73 -12.27 3.02 -5.02
N PHE A 74 -11.38 3.68 -5.75
CA PHE A 74 -9.93 3.60 -5.51
C PHE A 74 -9.56 4.01 -4.08
N VAL A 75 -10.04 5.17 -3.62
CA VAL A 75 -9.76 5.66 -2.25
C VAL A 75 -10.32 4.70 -1.21
N ALA A 76 -11.54 4.20 -1.40
CA ALA A 76 -12.15 3.25 -0.46
C ALA A 76 -11.33 1.95 -0.36
N LEU A 77 -10.88 1.39 -1.48
CA LEU A 77 -10.03 0.20 -1.51
C LEU A 77 -8.69 0.45 -0.81
N SER A 78 -8.02 1.56 -1.12
CA SER A 78 -6.74 1.91 -0.49
C SER A 78 -6.85 2.09 1.03
N CYS A 79 -7.96 2.64 1.52
CA CYS A 79 -8.20 2.73 2.96
C CYS A 79 -8.35 1.34 3.60
N LEU A 80 -9.07 0.42 2.94
CA LEU A 80 -9.26 -0.95 3.43
C LEU A 80 -7.95 -1.74 3.44
N THR A 81 -7.14 -1.65 2.39
CA THR A 81 -5.87 -2.39 2.28
C THR A 81 -4.84 -1.89 3.28
N VAL A 82 -4.67 -0.57 3.41
CA VAL A 82 -3.75 0.03 4.40
C VAL A 82 -4.23 -0.21 5.83
N GLY A 83 -5.54 -0.15 6.08
CA GLY A 83 -6.12 -0.50 7.37
C GLY A 83 -5.89 -1.95 7.74
N ALA A 84 -6.12 -2.88 6.81
CA ALA A 84 -5.85 -4.30 7.00
C ALA A 84 -4.36 -4.57 7.26
N LEU A 85 -3.45 -3.94 6.52
CA LEU A 85 -2.01 -4.04 6.78
C LEU A 85 -1.68 -3.62 8.21
N THR A 86 -2.22 -2.50 8.68
CA THR A 86 -1.93 -1.94 10.01
C THR A 86 -2.38 -2.91 11.11
N ILE A 87 -3.57 -3.48 10.96
CA ILE A 87 -4.09 -4.49 11.89
C ILE A 87 -3.22 -5.74 11.87
N VAL A 88 -2.87 -6.26 10.69
CA VAL A 88 -2.05 -7.47 10.58
C VAL A 88 -0.67 -7.25 11.18
N LEU A 89 -0.02 -6.12 10.90
CA LEU A 89 1.29 -5.78 11.48
C LEU A 89 1.23 -5.69 13.01
N SER A 90 0.12 -5.22 13.59
CA SER A 90 -0.03 -5.13 15.04
C SER A 90 0.05 -6.48 15.75
N PHE A 91 -0.39 -7.56 15.11
CA PHE A 91 -0.24 -8.91 15.66
C PHE A 91 1.22 -9.38 15.73
N PHE A 92 2.11 -8.80 14.94
CA PHE A 92 3.54 -9.13 14.94
C PHE A 92 4.39 -8.22 15.84
N MET A 93 3.77 -7.25 16.52
CA MET A 93 4.47 -6.34 17.44
C MET A 93 4.62 -6.90 18.87
N HIS A 94 3.96 -8.02 19.18
CA HIS A 94 4.05 -8.74 20.45
C HIS A 94 5.11 -9.84 20.38
#